data_AF-A0A6G0UC41-F1
#
_entry.id   AF-A0A6G0UC41-F1
#
_cell.length_a   1.000
_cell.length_b   1.000
_cell.length_c   1.000
_cell.angle_alpha   90.00
_cell.angle_beta   90.00
_cell.angle_gamma   90.00
#
_symmetry.space_group_name_H-M   'P 1'
#
loop_
_entity.id
_entity.type
_entity.pdbx_description
1 polymer ?
#
loop_
_entity_poly.entity_id
_entity_poly.type
_entity_poly.pdbx_seq_one_letter_code
_entity_poly.pdbx_strand_id
1 'polypeptide(L)'
;MVLISEVGSSEKVPVPVDKDGLLPRQVLDLYFPGSVGLYYEENGGKKIPVKFDESITKLLPPDGGWDCKEFYIVRPSSRPTTSAATEG
;
A
#
# COMPACT_ATOMS: atom_id res chain seq x y z
N MET A 1 -3.57 14.05 4.28
CA MET A 1 -3.32 12.75 4.94
C MET A 1 -4.06 11.68 4.16
N VAL A 2 -3.63 10.42 4.22
CA VAL A 2 -4.31 9.30 3.55
C VAL A 2 -4.71 8.25 4.59
N LEU A 3 -5.89 7.66 4.44
CA LEU A 3 -6.34 6.57 5.31
C LEU A 3 -6.02 5.23 4.66
N ILE A 4 -5.17 4.44 5.33
CA ILE A 4 -4.68 3.16 4.82
C ILE A 4 -5.09 2.05 5.79
N SER A 5 -5.59 0.94 5.26
CA SER A 5 -5.99 -0.23 6.04
C SER A 5 -5.27 -1.49 5.56
N GLU A 6 -5.22 -2.50 6.43
CA GLU A 6 -4.82 -3.84 6.01
C GLU A 6 -6.02 -4.64 5.50
N VAL A 7 -5.79 -5.53 4.54
CA VAL A 7 -6.85 -6.42 4.04
C VAL A 7 -7.33 -7.32 5.18
N GLY A 8 -8.62 -7.25 5.50
CA GLY A 8 -9.23 -7.98 6.62
C GLY A 8 -9.15 -7.26 7.96
N SER A 9 -8.58 -6.06 8.02
CA SER A 9 -8.60 -5.20 9.20
C SER A 9 -9.60 -4.07 9.02
N SER A 10 -10.37 -3.76 10.07
CA SER A 10 -11.26 -2.59 10.11
C SER A 10 -10.55 -1.31 10.58
N GLU A 11 -9.26 -1.41 10.91
CA GLU A 11 -8.47 -0.30 11.42
C GLU A 11 -7.90 0.53 10.27
N LYS A 12 -8.21 1.84 10.28
CA LYS A 12 -7.73 2.82 9.31
C LYS A 12 -6.62 3.63 9.96
N VAL A 13 -5.42 3.55 9.41
CA VAL A 13 -4.26 4.30 9.88
C VAL A 13 -4.13 5.60 9.07
N PRO A 14 -4.18 6.77 9.72
CA PRO A 14 -3.93 8.04 9.04
C PRO A 14 -2.43 8.22 8.81
N VAL A 15 -2.02 8.22 7.55
CA VAL A 15 -0.63 8.40 7.15
C VAL A 15 -0.44 9.80 6.56
N PRO A 16 0.58 10.56 7.00
CA PRO A 16 0.84 11.89 6.48
C PRO A 16 1.35 11.83 5.04
N VAL A 17 0.95 12.83 4.24
CA VAL A 17 1.49 13.07 2.89
C VAL A 17 2.48 14.23 2.95
N ASP A 18 3.39 14.27 1.98
CA ASP A 18 4.36 15.34 1.82
C ASP A 18 3.68 16.64 1.36
N LYS A 19 4.46 17.73 1.30
CA LYS A 19 4.04 19.08 0.89
C LYS A 19 3.36 19.11 -0.47
N ASP A 20 3.82 18.23 -1.37
CA ASP A 20 3.28 18.07 -2.73
C ASP A 20 1.98 17.24 -2.76
N GLY A 21 1.46 16.83 -1.60
CA GLY A 21 0.30 15.93 -1.50
C GLY A 21 0.60 14.49 -1.90
N LEU A 22 1.88 14.13 -2.07
CA LEU A 22 2.32 12.78 -2.43
C LEU A 22 2.64 11.96 -1.17
N LEU A 23 2.43 10.65 -1.21
CA LEU A 23 2.77 9.78 -0.09
C LEU A 23 4.20 9.22 -0.27
N PRO A 24 5.19 9.58 0.56
CA PRO A 24 6.53 9.04 0.43
C PRO A 24 6.55 7.55 0.78
N ARG A 25 7.27 6.75 -0.03
CA ARG A 25 7.42 5.30 0.23
C ARG A 25 8.07 5.01 1.57
N GLN A 26 9.03 5.84 2.01
CA GLN A 26 9.65 5.70 3.32
C GLN A 26 8.66 5.90 4.46
N VAL A 27 7.73 6.85 4.31
CA VAL A 27 6.65 7.06 5.29
C VAL A 27 5.73 5.84 5.28
N LEU A 28 5.36 5.34 4.10
CA LEU A 28 4.55 4.13 4.01
C LEU A 28 5.22 2.91 4.70
N ASP A 29 6.52 2.70 4.48
CA ASP A 29 7.28 1.60 5.09
C ASP A 29 7.43 1.75 6.62
N LEU A 30 7.50 2.99 7.12
CA LEU A 30 7.55 3.26 8.57
C LEU A 30 6.26 2.82 9.28
N TYR A 31 5.11 3.07 8.67
CA TYR A 31 3.80 2.69 9.24
C TYR A 31 3.43 1.24 8.94
N PHE A 32 3.82 0.76 7.75
CA PHE A 32 3.51 -0.57 7.25
C PHE A 32 4.78 -1.24 6.71
N PRO A 33 5.64 -1.76 7.61
CA PRO A 33 6.90 -2.36 7.21
C PRO A 33 6.67 -3.59 6.33
N GLY A 34 7.46 -3.70 5.26
CA GLY A 34 7.34 -4.79 4.29
C GLY A 34 6.17 -4.64 3.30
N SER A 35 5.49 -3.49 3.31
CA SER A 35 4.57 -3.15 2.23
C SER A 35 5.34 -2.86 0.94
N VAL A 36 4.80 -3.33 -0.18
CA VAL A 36 5.37 -3.12 -1.53
C VAL A 36 4.59 -2.06 -2.32
N GLY A 37 3.43 -1.66 -1.82
CA GLY A 37 2.62 -0.62 -2.44
C GLY A 37 1.24 -0.52 -1.81
N LEU A 38 0.39 0.25 -2.48
CA LEU A 38 -1.02 0.43 -2.12
C LEU A 38 -1.91 0.09 -3.31
N TYR A 39 -3.12 -0.34 -3.02
CA TYR A 39 -4.20 -0.38 -4.00
C TYR A 39 -5.47 0.21 -3.39
N TYR A 40 -6.38 0.67 -4.22
CA TYR A 40 -7.73 1.03 -3.82
C TYR A 40 -8.73 0.20 -4.59
N GLU A 41 -9.96 0.10 -4.08
CA GLU A 41 -11.07 -0.53 -4.80
C GLU A 41 -11.93 0.55 -5.45
N GLU A 42 -12.20 0.38 -6.75
CA GLU A 42 -13.13 1.23 -7.49
C GLU A 42 -14.53 0.59 -7.51
N ASN A 43 -15.53 1.37 -7.94
CA ASN A 43 -16.90 0.91 -8.09
C ASN A 43 -16.94 -0.39 -8.92
N GLY A 44 -17.55 -1.43 -8.35
CA GLY A 44 -17.58 -2.77 -8.95
C GLY A 44 -16.51 -3.73 -8.44
N GLY A 45 -15.77 -3.39 -7.37
CA GLY A 45 -14.83 -4.30 -6.69
C GLY A 45 -13.51 -4.48 -7.43
N LYS A 46 -13.21 -3.60 -8.39
CA LYS A 46 -11.95 -3.65 -9.14
C LYS A 46 -10.83 -3.05 -8.29
N LYS A 47 -9.81 -3.85 -8.01
CA LYS A 47 -8.58 -3.41 -7.32
C LYS A 47 -7.66 -2.68 -8.28
N ILE A 48 -7.36 -1.43 -7.99
CA ILE A 48 -6.49 -0.57 -8.80
C ILE A 48 -5.23 -0.24 -7.99
N PRO A 49 -4.04 -0.57 -8.50
CA PRO A 49 -2.79 -0.22 -7.83
C PRO A 49 -2.56 1.29 -7.90
N VAL A 50 -2.12 1.86 -6.77
CA VAL A 50 -1.66 3.24 -6.72
C VAL A 50 -0.32 3.33 -7.42
N LYS A 51 -0.18 4.30 -8.32
CA LYS A 51 1.05 4.47 -9.10
C LYS A 51 2.14 5.11 -8.26
N PHE A 52 3.38 4.74 -8.54
CA PHE A 52 4.53 5.47 -8.05
C PHE A 52 4.92 6.57 -9.04
N ASP A 53 5.60 7.59 -8.53
CA ASP A 53 6.36 8.55 -9.32
C ASP A 53 7.44 7.84 -10.16
N GLU A 54 7.97 8.49 -11.19
CA GLU A 54 9.04 7.97 -12.06
C GLU A 54 10.26 7.47 -11.27
N SER A 55 10.55 8.08 -10.12
CA SER A 55 11.67 7.69 -9.25
C SER A 55 11.35 6.53 -8.31
N ILE A 56 10.12 6.03 -8.26
CA ILE A 56 9.65 4.96 -7.34
C ILE A 56 9.87 5.31 -5.85
N THR A 57 9.91 6.60 -5.53
CA THR A 57 10.12 7.10 -4.15
C THR A 57 8.85 7.60 -3.49
N LYS A 58 7.84 7.99 -4.28
CA LYS A 58 6.57 8.56 -3.81
C LYS A 58 5.40 7.90 -4.54
N LEU A 59 4.27 7.74 -3.86
CA LEU A 59 3.01 7.32 -4.46
C LEU A 59 2.21 8.55 -4.90
N LEU A 60 1.66 8.47 -6.11
CA LEU A 60 0.84 9.50 -6.73
C LEU A 60 -0.63 9.33 -6.33
N PRO A 61 -1.34 10.42 -6.01
CA PRO A 61 -2.78 10.34 -5.75
C PRO A 61 -3.52 9.80 -6.98
N PRO A 62 -4.57 8.99 -6.78
CA PRO A 62 -5.46 8.62 -7.88
C PRO A 62 -6.27 9.83 -8.37
N ASP A 63 -6.94 9.64 -9.52
CA ASP A 63 -7.88 10.63 -10.05
C ASP A 63 -8.99 10.89 -9.01
N GLY A 64 -9.12 12.14 -8.56
CA GLY A 64 -10.00 12.54 -7.45
C GLY A 64 -9.36 12.62 -6.05
N GLY A 65 -8.05 12.34 -5.92
CA GLY A 65 -7.28 12.55 -4.68
C GLY A 65 -7.37 11.41 -3.66
N TRP A 66 -6.78 11.62 -2.48
CA TRP A 66 -6.72 10.63 -1.40
C TRP A 66 -8.02 10.51 -0.59
N ASP A 67 -8.84 11.56 -0.51
CA ASP A 67 -9.99 11.60 0.41
C ASP A 67 -11.20 10.81 -0.09
N CYS A 68 -11.28 10.50 -1.38
CA CYS A 68 -12.45 9.87 -1.98
C CYS A 68 -12.43 8.33 -1.94
N LYS A 69 -11.36 7.71 -1.43
CA LYS A 69 -11.10 6.28 -1.60
C LYS A 69 -10.46 5.65 -0.36
N GLU A 70 -10.74 4.36 -0.17
CA GLU A 70 -10.09 3.53 0.83
C GLU A 70 -8.88 2.83 0.22
N PHE A 71 -7.72 2.96 0.88
CA PHE A 71 -6.47 2.38 0.42
C PHE A 71 -6.10 1.19 1.28
N TYR A 72 -5.57 0.17 0.62
CA TYR A 72 -5.16 -1.09 1.22
C TYR A 72 -3.71 -1.36 0.92
N ILE A 73 -2.97 -1.86 1.92
CA ILE A 73 -1.58 -2.27 1.71
C ILE A 73 -1.48 -3.49 0.80
N VAL A 74 -0.47 -3.48 -0.06
CA VAL A 74 -0.01 -4.68 -0.77
C VAL A 74 1.21 -5.19 -0.01
N ARG A 75 1.15 -6.44 0.45
CA ARG A 75 2.32 -7.17 0.92
C ARG A 75 2.76 -8.20 -0.13
N PRO A 76 4.07 -8.46 -0.26
CA PRO A 76 4.51 -9.57 -1.08
C PRO A 76 3.95 -10.85 -0.48
N SER A 77 3.27 -11.68 -1.29
CA SER A 77 2.91 -13.01 -0.84
C SER A 77 4.20 -13.75 -0.52
N SER A 78 4.48 -13.96 0.77
CA SER A 78 5.48 -14.94 1.18
C SER A 78 5.03 -16.26 0.58
N ARG A 79 5.66 -16.69 -0.51
CA ARG A 79 5.63 -18.11 -0.84
C ARG A 79 6.08 -18.82 0.42
N PRO A 80 5.35 -19.82 0.94
CA PRO A 80 5.92 -20.70 1.93
C PRO A 80 7.16 -21.30 1.26
N THR A 81 8.33 -20.88 1.69
CA THR A 81 9.57 -21.58 1.40
C THR A 81 9.45 -22.89 2.16
N THR A 82 8.93 -23.92 1.49
CA THR A 82 9.12 -25.31 1.89
C THR A 82 10.64 -25.53 1.93
N SER A 83 11.26 -25.24 3.08
CA SER A 83 12.54 -25.80 3.46
C SER A 83 12.29 -27.27 3.81
N ALA A 84 12.15 -28.10 2.77
CA ALA A 84 12.43 -29.51 2.90
C ALA A 84 13.95 -29.66 2.75
N ALA A 85 14.68 -29.27 3.80
CA ALA A 85 16.01 -29.83 4.03
C ALA A 85 15.76 -31.22 4.61
N THR A 86 15.68 -32.22 3.74
CA THR A 86 15.75 -33.62 4.16
C THR A 86 17.21 -33.89 4.52
N GLU A 87 17.51 -33.88 5.81
CA GLU A 87 18.60 -34.72 6.35
C GLU A 87 18.09 -36.17 6.35
N GLY A 88 18.84 -37.07 5.70
CA GLY A 88 18.56 -38.51 5.63
C GLY A 88 19.46 -39.22 4.64
#